data_AF-A0A967LA41-F1
#
_entry.id   AF-A0A967LA41-F1
#
_cell.length_a   1.000
_cell.length_b   1.000
_cell.length_c   1.000
_cell.angle_alpha   90.00
_cell.angle_beta   90.00
_cell.angle_gamma   90.00
#
_symmetry.space_group_name_H-M   'P 1'
#
loop_
_entity.id
_entity.type
_entity.pdbx_description
1 polymer ?
#
loop_
_entity_poly.entity_id
_entity_poly.type
_entity_poly.pdbx_seq_one_letter_code
_entity_poly.pdbx_strand_id
1 'polypeptide(L)' 'MPVERKYPLPALLDALRSFERRVTFEYTMIAGVNDREEDARDLAAIARPLGALVNLLPLHPGGAPDLH' A
#
# COMPACT_ATOMS: atom_id res chain seq x y z
N MET A 1 7.25 -5.57 4.89
CA MET A 1 8.43 -5.23 4.06
C MET A 1 9.59 -4.78 4.97
N PRO A 2 10.86 -5.16 4.71
CA PRO A 2 11.98 -4.76 5.58
C PRO A 2 12.15 -3.24 5.76
N VAL A 3 11.82 -2.44 4.73
CA VAL A 3 11.88 -0.97 4.77
C VAL A 3 10.95 -0.35 5.82
N GLU A 4 9.82 -0.99 6.10
CA GLU A 4 8.84 -0.59 7.12
C GLU A 4 9.46 -0.50 8.52
N ARG A 5 10.50 -1.31 8.80
CA ARG A 5 11.20 -1.29 10.09
C ARG A 5 11.98 0.01 10.32
N LYS A 6 12.43 0.63 9.22
CA LYS A 6 13.20 1.89 9.25
C LYS A 6 12.27 3.10 9.10
N TYR A 7 11.21 2.97 8.31
CA TYR A 7 10.23 4.03 8.05
C TYR A 7 8.82 3.47 8.23
N PRO A 8 8.27 3.53 9.45
CA PRO A 8 6.93 3.05 9.73
C PRO A 8 5.87 3.83 8.94
N LEU A 9 4.83 3.13 8.52
CA LEU A 9 3.73 3.64 7.71
C LEU A 9 3.10 4.91 8.32
N PRO A 10 2.78 5.00 9.64
CA PRO A 10 2.22 6.23 10.19
C PRO A 10 3.11 7.46 9.97
N ALA A 11 4.42 7.30 10.15
CA ALA A 11 5.39 8.38 9.92
C ALA A 11 5.49 8.75 8.44
N LEU A 12 5.43 7.76 7.54
CA LEU A 12 5.38 7.99 6.10
C LEU A 12 4.09 8.75 5.70
N LEU A 13 2.93 8.34 6.21
CA LEU A 13 1.65 8.98 5.92
C LEU A 13 1.60 10.41 6.42
N ASP A 14 2.16 10.69 7.59
CA ASP A 14 2.27 12.06 8.11
C ASP A 14 3.17 12.92 7.22
N ALA A 15 4.29 12.38 6.73
CA ALA A 15 5.15 13.08 5.77
C ALA A 15 4.46 13.31 4.41
N LEU A 16 3.61 12.40 3.95
CA LEU A 16 2.88 12.56 2.68
C LEU A 16 1.82 13.68 2.76
N ARG A 17 1.36 14.07 3.95
CA ARG A 17 0.42 15.20 4.08
C ARG A 17 1.02 16.55 3.71
N SER A 18 2.34 16.71 3.78
CA SER A 18 3.02 17.94 3.37
C SER A 18 3.50 17.92 1.91
N PHE A 19 3.23 16.83 1.18
CA PHE A 19 3.60 16.71 -0.22
C PHE A 19 2.62 17.47 -1.11
N GLU A 20 3.13 18.44 -1.89
CA GLU A 20 2.30 19.23 -2.82
C GLU A 20 2.02 18.51 -4.15
N ARG A 21 2.69 17.37 -4.38
CA ARG A 21 2.52 16.57 -5.60
C ARG A 21 1.55 15.43 -5.35
N ARG A 22 0.78 15.07 -6.39
CA ARG A 22 -0.12 13.92 -6.34
C ARG A 22 0.66 12.63 -6.06
N VAL A 23 0.19 11.89 -5.07
CA VAL A 23 0.74 10.60 -4.64
C VAL A 23 0.00 9.46 -5.34
N THR A 24 0.74 8.42 -5.72
CA THR A 24 0.18 7.15 -6.20
C THR A 24 0.71 6.03 -5.33
N PHE A 25 -0.18 5.18 -4.83
CA PHE A 25 0.17 3.96 -4.13
C PHE A 25 0.19 2.79 -5.10
N GLU A 26 1.25 2.00 -5.04
CA GLU A 26 1.33 0.70 -5.69
C GLU A 26 0.99 -0.37 -4.66
N TYR A 27 -0.07 -1.13 -4.93
CA TYR A 27 -0.58 -2.16 -4.04
C TYR A 27 -0.54 -3.51 -4.74
N THR A 28 0.46 -4.33 -4.39
CA THR A 28 0.56 -5.69 -4.89
C THR A 28 -0.44 -6.58 -4.17
N MET A 29 -1.36 -7.19 -4.93
CA MET A 29 -2.35 -8.12 -4.43
C MET A 29 -1.78 -9.52 -4.31
N ILE A 30 -1.81 -10.06 -3.09
CA ILE A 30 -1.29 -11.37 -2.71
C ILE A 30 -2.46 -12.17 -2.13
N ALA A 31 -2.79 -13.28 -2.80
CA ALA A 31 -3.94 -14.10 -2.48
C ALA A 31 -3.89 -14.62 -1.04
N GLY A 32 -4.96 -14.41 -0.26
CA GLY A 32 -5.05 -14.86 1.13
C GLY A 32 -4.20 -14.05 2.12
N VAL A 33 -3.44 -13.05 1.67
CA VAL A 33 -2.62 -12.20 2.52
C VAL A 33 -3.25 -10.82 2.68
N ASN A 34 -3.51 -10.14 1.56
CA ASN A 34 -3.94 -8.73 1.55
C ASN A 34 -4.98 -8.43 0.47
N ASP A 35 -5.80 -9.41 0.10
CA ASP A 35 -6.80 -9.32 -0.97
C ASP A 35 -8.25 -9.38 -0.47
N ARG A 36 -8.48 -9.18 0.84
CA ARG A 36 -9.82 -9.19 1.44
C ARG A 36 -10.50 -7.84 1.30
N GLU A 37 -11.82 -7.81 1.45
CA GLU A 37 -12.57 -6.54 1.47
C GLU A 37 -12.12 -5.60 2.60
N GLU A 38 -11.72 -6.14 3.74
CA GLU A 38 -11.20 -5.37 4.88
C GLU A 38 -9.89 -4.65 4.49
N ASP A 39 -8.98 -5.33 3.80
CA ASP A 39 -7.73 -4.74 3.30
C ASP A 39 -8.01 -3.58 2.34
N ALA A 40 -9.02 -3.71 1.48
CA ALA A 40 -9.45 -2.66 0.57
C ALA A 40 -10.05 -1.44 1.31
N ARG A 41 -10.81 -1.67 2.39
CA ARG A 41 -11.37 -0.59 3.23
C ARG A 41 -10.24 0.18 3.94
N ASP A 42 -9.26 -0.53 4.49
CA ASP A 42 -8.12 0.07 5.17
C ASP A 42 -7.25 0.87 4.21
N LEU A 43 -6.97 0.33 3.01
CA LEU A 43 -6.26 1.03 1.95
C LEU A 43 -6.99 2.32 1.53
N ALA A 44 -8.32 2.25 1.38
CA ALA A 44 -9.13 3.42 1.05
C ALA A 44 -9.12 4.48 2.17
N ALA A 45 -9.15 4.06 3.44
CA ALA A 45 -9.07 4.96 4.59
C ALA A 45 -7.75 5.76 4.62
N ILE A 46 -6.68 5.17 4.11
CA ILE A 46 -5.36 5.81 4.00
C ILE A 46 -5.25 6.68 2.75
N ALA A 47 -5.73 6.21 1.60
CA ALA A 47 -5.57 6.91 0.32
C ALA A 47 -6.47 8.14 0.18
N ARG A 48 -7.70 8.09 0.71
CA ARG A 48 -8.70 9.17 0.54
C ARG A 48 -8.25 10.51 1.12
N PRO A 49 -7.76 10.61 2.37
CA PRO A 49 -7.29 11.88 2.93
C PRO A 49 -6.13 12.51 2.16
N LEU A 50 -5.36 11.69 1.44
CA LEU A 50 -4.20 12.14 0.65
C LEU A 50 -4.57 12.47 -0.80
N GLY A 51 -5.83 12.23 -1.22
CA GLY A 51 -6.22 12.34 -2.63
C GLY A 51 -5.40 11.43 -3.55
N ALA A 52 -4.88 10.33 -3.01
CA ALA A 52 -3.93 9.47 -3.70
C ALA A 52 -4.64 8.57 -4.73
N LEU A 53 -3.95 8.30 -5.83
CA LEU A 53 -4.33 7.23 -6.76
C LEU A 53 -3.83 5.89 -6.21
N VAL A 54 -4.54 4.81 -6.54
CA VAL A 54 -4.14 3.45 -6.14
C VAL A 54 -4.06 2.59 -7.39
N ASN A 55 -2.87 2.03 -7.63
CA ASN A 55 -2.63 1.03 -8.66
C ASN A 55 -2.64 -0.36 -8.00
N LEU A 56 -3.64 -1.18 -8.35
CA LEU A 56 -3.69 -2.58 -7.92
C LEU A 56 -2.88 -3.42 -8.91
N LEU A 57 -1.84 -4.09 -8.41
CA LEU A 57 -0.93 -4.91 -9.20
C LEU A 57 -1.13 -6.38 -8.80
N PRO A 58 -1.60 -7.26 -9.69
CA PRO A 58 -1.66 -8.69 -9.37
C PRO A 58 -0.24 -9.25 -9.18
N LEU A 59 -0.04 -10.08 -8.16
CA LEU A 59 1.24 -10.75 -7.97
C LEU A 59 1.50 -11.71 -9.15
N HIS A 60 2.59 -11.47 -9.88
CA HIS A 60 3.01 -12.37 -10.95
C HIS A 60 3.53 -13.70 -10.37
N PRO A 61 3.36 -14.82 -11.11
CA PRO A 61 3.98 -16.10 -10.75
C PRO A 61 5.50 -15.96 -10.57
N GLY A 62 6.00 -16.25 -9.36
CA GLY A 62 7.42 -16.10 -9.00
C GLY A 62 7.83 -14.73 -8.46
N GLY A 63 6.92 -13.76 -8.37
CA GLY A 63 7.22 -12.41 -7.86
C GLY A 63 7.52 -12.36 -6.35
N ALA A 64 7.07 -13.36 -5.59
CA ALA A 64 7.34 -13.45 -4.17
C ALA A 64 7.25 -14.93 -3.71
N PRO A 65 8.29 -15.74 -3.94
CA PRO A 65 8.27 -17.18 -3.63
C PRO A 65 8.07 -17.50 -2.13
N ASP A 66 8.32 -16.51 -1.26
CA ASP A 66 8.19 -16.64 0.19
C ASP A 66 6.86 -16.07 0.72
N LEU A 67 6.02 -15.51 -0.16
CA LEU A 67 4.69 -14.99 0.13
C LEU A 67 3.65 -15.91 -0.52
N HIS A 68 3.53 -17.11 0.04
CA HIS A 68 2.49 -18.09 -0.26
C HIS A 68 1.75 -18.45 1.03
#